data_AF-A0A1F4HNR2-F1
#
_entry.id   AF-A0A1F4HNR2-F1
#
_cell.length_a   1.000
_cell.length_b   1.000
_cell.length_c   1.000
_cell.angle_alpha   90.00
_cell.angle_beta   90.00
_cell.angle_gamma   90.00
#
_symmetry.space_group_name_H-M   'P 1'
#
loop_
_entity.id
_entity.type
_entity.pdbx_description
1 polymer ?
#
loop_
_entity_poly.entity_id
_entity_poly.type
_entity_poly.pdbx_seq_one_letter_code
_entity_poly.pdbx_strand_id
1 'polypeptide(L)'
;MRLTKTIAGPSGTTFSIVTKEEYFDNADCTGALVATGSYGIPDESVTYWATLTGVSVKLLTGETIPADVDPATSVLAVAPMTFTGSGVTSTHMGSTMFATIKFADGTTVDIQRPDLIGQKTVGALLLRNDELLALVPIGDSTTSFKVNHRYIR
;
A
#
# COMPACT_ATOMS: atom_id res chain seq x y z
N MET A 1 1.85 -3.52 18.57
CA MET A 1 1.19 -2.97 17.38
C MET A 1 1.20 -4.02 16.29
N ARG A 2 0.06 -4.25 15.65
CA ARG A 2 -0.07 -5.07 14.45
C ARG A 2 -0.46 -4.19 13.28
N LEU A 3 0.37 -4.16 12.25
CA LEU A 3 0.04 -3.55 10.97
C LEU A 3 -0.51 -4.63 10.04
N THR A 4 -1.71 -4.40 9.51
CA THR A 4 -2.33 -5.28 8.53
C THR A 4 -2.54 -4.48 7.23
N LYS A 5 -2.05 -5.03 6.13
CA LYS A 5 -2.41 -4.59 4.78
C LYS A 5 -3.23 -5.68 4.12
N THR A 6 -4.44 -5.34 3.71
CA THR A 6 -5.35 -6.24 3.02
C THR A 6 -5.37 -5.88 1.55
N ILE A 7 -5.14 -6.87 0.68
CA ILE A 7 -5.30 -6.73 -0.76
C ILE A 7 -6.60 -7.46 -1.13
N ALA A 8 -7.54 -6.74 -1.72
CA ALA A 8 -8.82 -7.29 -2.17
C ALA A 8 -8.97 -7.06 -3.68
N GLY A 9 -9.38 -8.08 -4.43
CA GLY A 9 -9.72 -7.96 -5.85
C GLY A 9 -11.23 -7.82 -6.03
N PRO A 10 -11.81 -6.60 -6.02
CA PRO A 10 -13.25 -6.41 -6.21
C PRO A 10 -13.72 -6.79 -7.63
N SER A 11 -12.81 -6.91 -8.60
CA SER A 11 -13.11 -7.34 -9.97
C SER A 11 -11.90 -8.07 -10.59
N GLY A 12 -12.10 -8.66 -11.78
CA GLY A 12 -11.00 -9.29 -12.52
C GLY A 12 -9.94 -8.32 -13.04
N THR A 13 -10.20 -7.01 -13.03
CA THR A 13 -9.29 -5.98 -13.56
C THR A 13 -8.89 -4.95 -12.50
N THR A 14 -9.33 -5.10 -11.26
CA THR A 14 -9.01 -4.14 -10.19
C THR A 14 -8.70 -4.88 -8.90
N PHE A 15 -7.65 -4.43 -8.23
CA PHE A 15 -7.44 -4.71 -6.81
C PHE A 15 -7.34 -3.41 -6.01
N SER A 16 -7.66 -3.48 -4.73
CA SER A 16 -7.56 -2.37 -3.80
C SER A 16 -6.76 -2.80 -2.57
N ILE A 17 -6.04 -1.84 -2.00
CA ILE A 17 -5.23 -2.02 -0.79
C ILE A 17 -5.92 -1.27 0.35
N VAL A 18 -6.05 -1.89 1.51
CA VAL A 18 -6.55 -1.26 2.74
C VAL A 18 -5.50 -1.43 3.83
N THR A 19 -5.11 -0.34 4.48
CA THR A 19 -4.27 -0.39 5.68
C THR A 19 -5.11 -0.28 6.95
N LYS A 20 -4.81 -1.17 7.90
CA LYS A 20 -5.33 -1.13 9.26
C LYS A 20 -4.19 -1.29 10.25
N GLU A 21 -4.13 -0.40 11.22
CA GLU A 21 -3.21 -0.48 12.36
C GLU A 21 -3.99 -0.83 13.62
N GLU A 22 -3.54 -1.85 14.35
CA GLU A 22 -4.19 -2.30 15.57
C GLU A 22 -3.20 -2.27 16.73
N TYR A 23 -3.62 -1.65 17.83
CA TYR A 23 -2.84 -1.53 19.05
C TYR A 23 -3.55 -2.33 20.14
N PHE A 24 -2.86 -3.33 20.66
CA PHE A 24 -3.36 -4.21 21.69
C PHE A 24 -2.67 -3.89 23.02
N ASP A 25 -3.34 -4.20 24.13
CA ASP A 25 -2.81 -3.95 25.48
C ASP A 25 -1.46 -4.63 25.73
N ASN A 26 -1.23 -5.81 25.13
CA ASN A 26 0.02 -6.54 25.31
C ASN A 26 0.94 -6.40 24.08
N ALA A 27 2.25 -6.39 24.34
CA ALA A 27 3.27 -6.21 23.31
C ALA A 27 3.28 -7.31 22.23
N ASP A 28 2.83 -8.51 22.57
CA ASP A 28 2.69 -9.67 21.67
C ASP A 28 1.42 -9.63 20.79
N CYS A 29 0.74 -8.48 20.75
CA CYS A 29 -0.53 -8.29 20.04
C CYS A 29 -1.68 -9.17 20.59
N THR A 30 -1.64 -9.46 21.89
CA THR A 30 -2.73 -10.10 22.62
C THR A 30 -3.42 -9.11 23.56
N GLY A 31 -4.49 -9.54 24.22
CA GLY A 31 -5.30 -8.68 25.09
C GLY A 31 -6.34 -7.88 24.31
N ALA A 32 -6.90 -6.84 24.93
CA ALA A 32 -7.93 -6.04 24.31
C ALA A 32 -7.33 -5.11 23.23
N LEU A 33 -8.13 -4.84 22.19
CA LEU A 33 -7.82 -3.85 21.18
C LEU A 33 -8.09 -2.46 21.76
N VAL A 34 -7.02 -1.67 21.90
CA VAL A 34 -7.03 -0.35 22.56
C VAL A 34 -7.26 0.77 21.54
N ALA A 35 -6.73 0.59 20.34
CA ALA A 35 -6.92 1.54 19.24
C ALA A 35 -6.85 0.87 17.87
N THR A 36 -7.59 1.44 16.92
CA THR A 36 -7.52 1.13 15.50
C THR A 36 -7.20 2.40 14.70
N GLY A 37 -6.16 2.33 13.89
CA GLY A 37 -5.81 3.32 12.87
C GLY A 37 -6.26 2.87 11.48
N SER A 38 -6.93 3.74 10.72
CA SER A 38 -7.26 3.49 9.30
C SER A 38 -7.62 4.78 8.54
N TYR A 39 -7.61 4.69 7.20
CA TYR A 39 -8.12 5.75 6.31
C TYR A 39 -9.64 5.67 6.08
N GLY A 40 -10.33 4.64 6.59
CA GLY A 40 -11.77 4.44 6.42
C GLY A 40 -12.23 4.07 4.99
N ILE A 41 -11.33 4.14 4.02
CA ILE A 41 -11.53 3.76 2.61
C ILE A 41 -10.30 2.96 2.13
N PRO A 42 -10.37 2.28 0.97
CA PRO A 42 -9.17 1.72 0.38
C PRO A 42 -8.12 2.80 0.10
N ASP A 43 -6.90 2.55 0.58
CA ASP A 43 -5.77 3.45 0.44
C ASP A 43 -5.42 3.68 -1.03
N GLU A 44 -5.48 2.60 -1.81
CA GLU A 44 -5.04 2.55 -3.19
C GLU A 44 -5.95 1.63 -3.99
N SER A 45 -6.26 2.01 -5.21
CA SER A 45 -6.90 1.14 -6.20
C SER A 45 -6.03 1.04 -7.44
N VAL A 46 -5.82 -0.19 -7.89
CA VAL A 46 -5.00 -0.50 -9.04
C VAL A 46 -5.87 -1.16 -10.08
N THR A 47 -5.95 -0.55 -11.26
CA THR A 47 -6.77 -1.04 -12.38
C THR A 47 -5.89 -1.40 -13.57
N TYR A 48 -5.97 -2.66 -13.99
CA TYR A 48 -5.37 -3.18 -15.21
C TYR A 48 -6.26 -2.87 -16.41
N TRP A 49 -5.65 -2.57 -17.55
CA TRP A 49 -6.41 -2.28 -18.77
C TRP A 49 -6.10 -3.19 -19.96
N ALA A 50 -4.96 -3.89 -19.95
CA ALA A 50 -4.58 -4.83 -20.99
C ALA A 50 -3.48 -5.77 -20.50
N THR A 51 -3.26 -6.87 -21.22
CA THR A 51 -2.00 -7.61 -21.21
C THR A 51 -1.25 -7.22 -22.48
N LEU A 52 -0.03 -6.70 -22.34
CA LEU A 52 0.84 -6.37 -23.46
C LEU A 52 1.84 -7.50 -23.65
N THR A 53 1.91 -8.04 -24.86
CA THR A 53 2.75 -9.19 -25.15
C THR A 53 4.08 -8.80 -25.78
N GLY A 54 5.13 -9.53 -25.43
CA GLY A 54 6.47 -9.35 -26.01
C GLY A 54 7.08 -7.96 -25.82
N VAL A 55 6.72 -7.24 -24.75
CA VAL A 55 7.31 -5.93 -24.45
C VAL A 55 8.73 -6.08 -23.90
N SER A 56 9.54 -5.04 -24.08
CA SER A 56 10.91 -4.99 -23.57
C SER A 56 10.92 -4.64 -22.08
N VAL A 57 11.46 -5.53 -21.22
CA VAL A 57 11.59 -5.30 -19.78
C VAL A 57 13.05 -5.32 -19.37
N LYS A 58 13.54 -4.21 -18.82
CA LYS A 58 14.87 -4.10 -18.22
C LYS A 58 14.84 -4.56 -16.77
N LEU A 59 15.52 -5.66 -16.48
CA LEU A 59 15.68 -6.23 -15.15
C LEU A 59 16.65 -5.40 -14.29
N LEU A 60 16.64 -5.64 -12.97
CA LEU A 60 17.58 -5.00 -12.03
C LEU A 60 19.04 -5.38 -12.31
N THR A 61 19.28 -6.53 -12.94
CA THR A 61 20.61 -6.98 -13.40
C THR A 61 21.12 -6.14 -14.58
N GLY A 62 20.27 -5.33 -15.20
CA GLY A 62 20.55 -4.58 -16.42
C GLY A 62 20.22 -5.33 -17.72
N GLU A 63 19.94 -6.64 -17.64
CA GLU A 63 19.47 -7.46 -18.76
C GLU A 63 18.09 -6.98 -19.26
N THR A 64 17.89 -7.03 -20.57
CA THR A 64 16.59 -6.75 -21.19
C THR A 64 16.00 -8.03 -21.77
N ILE A 65 14.74 -8.30 -21.44
CA ILE A 65 14.01 -9.49 -21.88
C ILE A 65 12.70 -9.10 -22.60
N PRO A 66 12.20 -9.92 -23.53
CA PRO A 66 10.80 -9.87 -23.92
C PRO A 66 9.95 -10.51 -22.83
N ALA A 67 8.84 -9.88 -22.46
CA ALA A 67 7.89 -10.43 -21.49
C ALA A 67 6.46 -9.97 -21.77
N ASP A 68 5.50 -10.74 -21.26
CA ASP A 68 4.12 -10.30 -21.18
C ASP A 68 3.93 -9.54 -19.86
N VAL A 69 3.36 -8.35 -19.92
CA VAL A 69 3.16 -7.50 -18.74
C VAL A 69 1.71 -7.05 -18.68
N ASP A 70 1.24 -6.75 -17.47
CA ASP A 70 -0.09 -6.18 -17.24
C ASP A 70 0.05 -4.73 -16.77
N PRO A 71 -0.06 -3.75 -17.69
CA PRO A 71 -0.05 -2.37 -17.31
C PRO A 71 -1.24 -2.00 -16.43
N ALA A 72 -0.96 -1.18 -15.42
CA ALA A 72 -1.92 -0.81 -14.41
C ALA A 72 -1.79 0.66 -14.00
N THR A 73 -2.93 1.24 -13.64
CA THR A 73 -2.99 2.59 -13.09
C THR A 73 -3.22 2.39 -11.62
N SER A 74 -2.27 2.86 -10.82
CA SER A 74 -2.44 3.01 -9.38
C SER A 74 -3.01 4.39 -9.10
N VAL A 75 -4.07 4.43 -8.30
CA VAL A 75 -4.67 5.65 -7.76
C VAL A 75 -4.66 5.54 -6.25
N LEU A 76 -3.80 6.34 -5.60
CA LEU A 76 -3.84 6.56 -4.16
C LEU A 76 -5.01 7.48 -3.83
N ALA A 77 -5.74 7.15 -2.78
CA ALA A 77 -6.89 7.92 -2.33
C ALA A 77 -6.49 9.28 -1.74
N VAL A 78 -7.51 10.12 -1.50
CA VAL A 78 -7.40 11.32 -0.67
C VAL A 78 -8.21 11.06 0.59
N ALA A 79 -7.54 10.84 1.72
CA ALA A 79 -8.20 10.54 2.98
C ALA A 79 -7.30 10.85 4.18
N PRO A 80 -7.86 11.41 5.26
CA PRO A 80 -7.14 11.58 6.50
C PRO A 80 -6.92 10.24 7.19
N MET A 81 -5.77 10.06 7.85
CA MET A 81 -5.59 8.93 8.76
C MET A 81 -6.40 9.19 10.03
N THR A 82 -7.14 8.20 10.52
CA THR A 82 -7.91 8.33 11.77
C THR A 82 -7.52 7.24 12.75
N PHE A 83 -7.48 7.59 14.05
CA PHE A 83 -7.34 6.64 15.14
C PHE A 83 -8.60 6.68 16.01
N THR A 84 -9.11 5.52 16.38
CA THR A 84 -10.28 5.36 17.23
C THR A 84 -10.00 4.34 18.31
N GLY A 85 -10.54 4.54 19.52
CA GLY A 85 -10.31 3.65 20.66
C GLY A 85 -10.49 4.37 21.98
N SER A 86 -10.67 3.62 23.07
CA SER A 86 -10.93 4.18 24.40
C SER A 86 -9.74 4.94 24.99
N GLY A 87 -8.52 4.62 24.57
CA GLY A 87 -7.28 5.26 25.01
C GLY A 87 -6.75 6.33 24.04
N VAL A 88 -7.49 6.69 22.99
CA VAL A 88 -6.98 7.55 21.91
C VAL A 88 -7.29 9.01 22.17
N THR A 89 -6.26 9.85 22.13
CA THR A 89 -6.40 11.30 21.91
C THR A 89 -5.66 11.66 20.63
N SER A 90 -6.27 12.45 19.74
CA SER A 90 -5.70 12.73 18.43
C SER A 90 -5.96 14.15 17.95
N THR A 91 -5.03 14.68 17.16
CA THR A 91 -5.14 15.98 16.48
C THR A 91 -4.48 15.93 15.11
N HIS A 92 -4.94 16.77 14.18
CA HIS A 92 -4.27 16.94 12.89
C HIS A 92 -3.46 18.24 12.88
N MET A 93 -2.25 18.18 12.34
CA MET A 93 -1.46 19.37 12.00
C MET A 93 -1.05 19.27 10.54
N GLY A 94 -1.69 20.07 9.67
CA GLY A 94 -1.54 19.91 8.23
C GLY A 94 -2.08 18.56 7.76
N SER A 95 -1.38 17.91 6.83
CA SER A 95 -1.72 16.58 6.29
C SER A 95 -1.15 15.43 7.12
N THR A 96 -1.14 15.59 8.44
CA THR A 96 -0.53 14.64 9.37
C THR A 96 -1.38 14.51 10.62
N MET A 97 -1.75 13.27 10.92
CA MET A 97 -2.39 12.87 12.16
C MET A 97 -1.33 12.61 13.23
N PHE A 98 -1.54 13.21 14.40
CA PHE A 98 -0.82 12.94 15.64
C PHE A 98 -1.79 12.31 16.62
N ALA A 99 -1.46 11.12 17.14
CA ALA A 99 -2.28 10.40 18.09
C ALA A 99 -1.45 9.91 19.28
N THR A 100 -1.95 10.11 20.49
CA THR A 100 -1.46 9.47 21.70
C THR A 100 -2.41 8.34 22.04
N ILE A 101 -1.88 7.13 22.21
CA ILE A 101 -2.62 5.96 22.67
C ILE A 101 -2.19 5.64 24.09
N LYS A 102 -3.15 5.60 25.02
CA LYS A 102 -2.95 5.17 26.40
C LYS A 102 -3.38 3.71 26.58
N PHE A 103 -2.50 2.88 27.13
CA PHE A 103 -2.74 1.48 27.45
C PHE A 103 -3.27 1.29 28.87
N ALA A 104 -3.80 0.11 29.17
CA ALA A 104 -4.36 -0.21 30.48
C ALA A 104 -3.35 -0.10 31.65
N ASP A 105 -2.07 -0.38 31.40
CA ASP A 105 -0.98 -0.25 32.38
C ASP A 105 -0.57 1.22 32.64
N GLY A 106 -1.20 2.18 31.95
CA GLY A 106 -0.95 3.60 32.06
C GLY A 106 0.15 4.12 31.13
N THR A 107 0.84 3.24 30.40
CA THR A 107 1.83 3.65 29.39
C THR A 107 1.15 4.32 28.21
N THR A 108 1.92 5.13 27.47
CA THR A 108 1.45 5.83 26.28
C THR A 108 2.40 5.65 25.11
N VAL A 109 1.85 5.63 23.90
CA VAL A 109 2.62 5.73 22.66
C VAL A 109 2.11 6.91 21.84
N ASP A 110 3.04 7.70 21.32
CA ASP A 110 2.74 8.77 20.39
C ASP A 110 3.02 8.31 18.96
N ILE A 111 2.09 8.60 18.06
CA ILE A 111 2.07 8.13 16.69
C ILE A 111 1.88 9.31 15.78
N GLN A 112 2.66 9.32 14.71
CA GLN A 112 2.47 10.22 13.58
C GLN A 112 2.17 9.41 12.33
N ARG A 113 1.11 9.78 11.61
CA ARG A 113 0.79 9.19 10.30
C ARG A 113 0.41 10.27 9.29
N PRO A 114 0.92 10.19 8.05
CA PRO A 114 0.52 11.10 7.00
C PRO A 114 -0.88 10.73 6.50
N ASP A 115 -1.60 11.75 6.05
CA ASP A 115 -2.80 11.58 5.25
C ASP A 115 -2.44 11.08 3.85
N LEU A 116 -3.39 10.42 3.20
CA LEU A 116 -3.28 10.15 1.78
C LEU A 116 -3.62 11.42 1.02
N ILE A 117 -2.70 11.88 0.17
CA ILE A 117 -2.80 13.16 -0.53
C ILE A 117 -3.20 13.03 -2.00
N GLY A 118 -3.60 11.84 -2.44
CA GLY A 118 -3.98 11.58 -3.83
C GLY A 118 -2.79 11.57 -4.78
N GLN A 119 -2.53 10.42 -5.41
CA GLN A 119 -1.49 10.29 -6.43
C GLN A 119 -1.95 9.31 -7.49
N LYS A 120 -1.52 9.54 -8.73
CA LYS A 120 -1.76 8.63 -9.84
C LYS A 120 -0.42 8.20 -10.44
N THR A 121 -0.21 6.90 -10.50
CA THR A 121 0.99 6.31 -11.10
C THR A 121 0.60 5.33 -12.19
N VAL A 122 1.34 5.34 -13.29
CA VAL A 122 1.21 4.38 -14.39
C VAL A 122 2.40 3.43 -14.30
N GLY A 123 2.13 2.14 -14.22
CA GLY A 123 3.13 1.09 -14.12
C GLY A 123 2.69 -0.17 -14.86
N ALA A 124 3.39 -1.27 -14.61
CA ALA A 124 2.95 -2.60 -15.00
C ALA A 124 3.40 -3.64 -13.97
N LEU A 125 2.75 -4.80 -13.98
CA LEU A 125 3.18 -5.96 -13.23
C LEU A 125 3.68 -7.06 -14.17
N LEU A 126 4.66 -7.81 -13.68
CA LEU A 126 5.19 -9.01 -14.34
C LEU A 126 5.37 -10.09 -13.27
N LEU A 127 4.76 -11.25 -13.47
CA LEU A 127 5.07 -12.45 -12.69
C LEU A 127 6.17 -13.24 -13.41
N ARG A 128 7.30 -13.46 -12.74
CA ARG A 128 8.44 -14.19 -13.32
C ARG A 128 9.13 -15.00 -12.23
N ASN A 129 9.27 -16.31 -12.44
CA ASN A 129 9.96 -17.22 -11.50
C ASN A 129 9.44 -17.10 -10.06
N ASP A 130 8.12 -17.10 -9.89
CA ASP A 130 7.43 -16.91 -8.60
C ASP A 130 7.68 -15.55 -7.91
N GLU A 131 8.33 -14.60 -8.59
CA GLU A 131 8.51 -13.22 -8.13
C GLU A 131 7.52 -12.29 -8.84
N LEU A 132 6.90 -11.40 -8.06
CA LEU A 132 6.10 -10.31 -8.62
C LEU A 132 6.98 -9.07 -8.78
N LEU A 133 7.12 -8.61 -10.01
CA LEU A 133 7.92 -7.43 -10.37
C LEU A 133 6.99 -6.26 -10.63
N ALA A 134 7.21 -5.14 -9.93
CA ALA A 134 6.57 -3.88 -10.24
C ALA A 134 7.45 -3.09 -11.20
N LEU A 135 6.87 -2.71 -12.33
CA LEU A 135 7.55 -2.09 -13.44
C LEU A 135 7.12 -0.63 -13.61
N VAL A 136 8.03 0.20 -14.10
CA VAL A 136 7.72 1.56 -14.56
C VAL A 136 8.07 1.70 -16.04
N PRO A 137 7.29 2.47 -16.81
CA PRO A 137 7.58 2.75 -18.21
C PRO A 137 8.97 3.35 -18.45
N ILE A 138 9.58 2.99 -19.58
CA ILE A 138 10.74 3.69 -20.14
C ILE A 138 10.26 4.43 -21.39
N GLY A 139 10.03 5.73 -21.27
CA GLY A 139 9.41 6.49 -22.35
C GLY A 139 7.89 6.30 -22.36
N ASP A 140 7.36 5.61 -23.38
CA ASP A 140 5.93 5.31 -23.46
C ASP A 140 5.54 4.15 -22.53
N SER A 141 4.26 4.12 -22.12
CA SER A 141 3.72 3.13 -21.19
C SER A 141 3.24 1.84 -21.86
N THR A 142 3.76 1.51 -23.05
CA THR A 142 3.25 0.40 -23.86
C THR A 142 4.33 -0.49 -24.47
N THR A 143 5.56 -0.01 -24.65
CA THR A 143 6.58 -0.76 -25.42
C THR A 143 7.78 -1.19 -24.59
N SER A 144 8.13 -0.42 -23.54
CA SER A 144 9.31 -0.68 -22.72
C SER A 144 9.09 -0.33 -21.25
N PHE A 145 9.60 -1.18 -20.38
CA PHE A 145 9.52 -1.01 -18.94
C PHE A 145 10.86 -1.35 -18.26
N LYS A 146 11.07 -0.83 -17.05
CA LYS A 146 12.14 -1.28 -16.14
C LYS A 146 11.54 -1.73 -14.82
N VAL A 147 12.19 -2.70 -14.20
CA VAL A 147 11.87 -3.10 -12.82
C VAL A 147 12.16 -1.93 -11.88
N ASN A 148 11.16 -1.56 -11.08
CA ASN A 148 11.28 -0.56 -10.01
C ASN A 148 11.31 -1.23 -8.63
N HIS A 149 10.50 -2.28 -8.44
CA HIS A 149 10.44 -3.02 -7.19
C HIS A 149 10.26 -4.51 -7.45
N ARG A 150 10.74 -5.33 -6.51
CA ARG A 150 10.56 -6.78 -6.53
C ARG A 150 9.93 -7.25 -5.22
N TYR A 151 8.84 -8.00 -5.34
CA TYR A 151 8.19 -8.68 -4.23
C TYR A 151 8.50 -10.16 -4.32
N ILE A 152 9.13 -10.67 -3.26
CA ILE A 152 9.52 -12.08 -3.11
C ILE A 152 8.68 -12.65 -1.96
N ARG A 153 8.22 -13.88 -2.11
CA ARG A 153 7.55 -14.62 -1.04
C ARG A 153 8.54 -15.27 -0.08
#